data_AF-A0A1E2WCX3-F1
#
_entry.id   AF-A0A1E2WCX3-F1
#
_cell.length_a   1.000
_cell.length_b   1.000
_cell.length_c   1.000
_cell.angle_alpha   90.00
_cell.angle_beta   90.00
_cell.angle_gamma   90.00
#
_symmetry.space_group_name_H-M   'P 1'
#
loop_
_entity.id
_entity.type
_entity.pdbx_description
1 polymer ?
#
loop_
_entity_poly.entity_id
_entity_poly.type
_entity_poly.pdbx_seq_one_letter_code
_entity_poly.pdbx_strand_id
1 'polypeptide(L)'
;MPHEITSEGKSFVFFDQYSGEVLQVENFFQTPAIEQLKTWADVLHTGSYGGLGMMGFYIAMGIVSATLSLTGFVIWWGRNYANKPKRKAV
;
A
#
# COMPACT_ATOMS: atom_id res chain seq x y z
N MET A 1 10.91 19.03 2.56
CA MET A 1 12.36 19.11 2.89
C MET A 1 13.04 17.77 2.54
N PRO A 2 14.35 17.72 2.24
CA PRO A 2 15.00 16.56 1.59
C PRO A 2 15.14 15.29 2.45
N HIS A 3 14.56 15.21 3.65
CA HIS A 3 14.67 14.06 4.56
C HIS A 3 13.32 13.44 4.94
N GLU A 4 12.23 13.85 4.30
CA GLU A 4 10.89 13.40 4.71
C GLU A 4 10.45 12.18 3.91
N ILE A 5 9.95 11.17 4.63
CA ILE A 5 9.51 9.88 4.08
C ILE A 5 8.24 9.99 3.23
N THR A 6 7.53 11.11 3.31
CA THR A 6 6.38 11.42 2.47
C THR A 6 6.72 12.55 1.51
N SER A 7 6.20 12.47 0.29
CA SER A 7 6.44 13.46 -0.76
C SER A 7 5.87 14.86 -0.42
N GLU A 8 4.85 14.91 0.44
CA GLU A 8 4.17 16.15 0.84
C GLU A 8 4.91 16.89 1.96
N GLY A 9 5.70 16.16 2.75
CA GLY A 9 6.26 16.65 4.00
C GLY A 9 5.20 16.83 5.09
N LYS A 10 5.52 16.42 6.32
CA LYS A 10 4.68 16.52 7.53
C LYS A 10 5.28 17.43 8.60
N SER A 11 6.27 18.25 8.24
CA SER A 11 6.78 19.31 9.13
C SER A 11 6.06 20.62 8.82
N PHE A 12 5.43 21.22 9.83
CA PHE A 12 4.67 22.47 9.68
C PHE A 12 5.30 23.57 10.53
N VAL A 13 5.36 24.79 9.99
CA VAL A 13 5.75 25.98 10.73
C VAL A 13 4.60 26.97 10.65
N PHE A 14 4.05 27.33 11.81
CA PHE A 14 2.96 28.29 11.95
C PHE A 14 3.53 29.67 12.27
N PHE A 15 3.07 30.68 11.54
CA PHE A 15 3.48 32.07 11.70
C PHE A 15 2.30 32.93 12.15
N ASP A 16 2.58 33.98 12.93
CA ASP A 16 1.63 35.04 13.18
C ASP A 16 1.45 35.88 11.90
N GLN A 17 0.20 36.06 11.48
CA GLN A 17 -0.13 36.69 10.21
C GLN A 17 0.17 38.20 10.17
N TYR A 18 0.33 38.86 11.32
CA TYR A 18 0.51 40.31 11.43
C TYR A 18 1.95 40.69 11.78
N SER A 19 2.62 39.93 12.66
CA SER A 19 4.00 40.20 13.08
C SER A 19 5.04 39.37 12.31
N GLY A 20 4.63 38.26 11.68
CA GLY A 20 5.54 37.30 11.05
C GLY A 20 6.34 36.46 12.06
N GLU A 21 5.98 36.51 13.34
CA GLU A 21 6.66 35.76 14.40
C GLU A 21 6.30 34.26 14.32
N VAL A 22 7.24 33.38 14.66
CA VAL A 22 7.00 31.93 14.61
C VAL A 22 6.21 31.52 15.85
N LEU A 23 4.98 31.03 15.63
CA LEU A 23 4.09 30.58 16.69
C LEU A 23 4.39 29.14 17.13
N GLN A 24 4.61 28.26 16.15
CA GLN A 24 4.76 26.83 16.42
C GLN A 24 5.54 26.14 15.30
N VAL A 25 6.44 25.22 15.69
CA VAL A 25 7.16 24.34 14.76
C VAL A 25 6.80 22.91 15.11
N GLU A 26 6.08 22.24 14.22
CA GLU A 26 5.80 20.82 14.32
C GLU A 26 6.82 20.05 13.48
N ASN A 27 7.69 19.30 14.16
CA ASN A 27 8.68 18.46 13.53
C ASN A 27 8.18 17.01 13.49
N PHE A 28 8.13 16.42 12.29
CA PHE A 28 7.68 15.05 12.08
C PHE A 28 8.45 13.99 12.90
N PHE A 29 9.73 14.25 13.23
CA PHE A 29 10.53 13.33 14.04
C PHE A 29 10.23 13.40 15.54
N GLN A 30 9.49 14.42 15.98
CA GLN A 30 9.06 14.61 17.38
C GLN A 30 7.61 14.17 17.62
N THR A 31 6.90 13.74 16.58
CA THR A 31 5.51 13.26 16.64
C THR A 31 5.43 11.92 17.36
N PRO A 32 4.34 11.61 18.10
CA PRO A 32 4.18 10.32 18.79
C PRO A 32 4.44 9.11 17.89
N ALA A 33 5.01 8.04 18.44
CA ALA A 33 5.39 6.84 17.68
C ALA A 33 4.23 6.23 16.86
N ILE A 34 2.98 6.37 17.33
CA ILE A 34 1.77 5.92 16.63
C ILE A 34 1.57 6.67 15.30
N GLU A 35 1.83 7.98 15.26
CA GLU A 35 1.67 8.80 14.05
C GLU A 35 2.80 8.55 13.05
N GLN A 36 4.01 8.31 13.54
CA GLN A 36 5.11 7.85 12.70
C GLN A 36 4.79 6.49 12.08
N LEU A 37 4.28 5.54 12.86
CA LEU A 37 3.87 4.22 12.37
C LEU A 37 2.77 4.32 11.30
N LYS A 38 1.75 5.16 11.51
CA LYS A 38 0.71 5.41 10.50
C LYS A 38 1.29 5.96 9.21
N THR A 39 2.22 6.92 9.32
CA THR A 39 2.88 7.50 8.15
C THR A 39 3.70 6.46 7.39
N TRP A 40 4.42 5.59 8.09
CA TRP A 40 5.11 4.46 7.47
C TRP A 40 4.14 3.47 6.83
N ALA A 41 3.01 3.18 7.47
CA ALA A 41 1.98 2.31 6.92
C ALA A 41 1.40 2.87 5.62
N ASP A 42 1.13 4.18 5.55
CA ASP A 42 0.64 4.84 4.33
C ASP A 42 1.67 4.77 3.18
N VAL A 43 2.93 5.08 3.49
CA VAL A 43 4.03 5.07 2.53
C VAL A 43 4.30 3.65 2.00
N LEU A 44 4.25 2.65 2.87
CA LEU A 44 4.37 1.25 2.48
C LEU A 44 3.14 0.78 1.72
N HIS A 45 1.92 1.13 2.13
CA HIS A 45 0.71 0.70 1.43
C HIS A 45 0.68 1.25 -0.01
N THR A 46 0.98 2.54 -0.18
CA THR A 46 0.99 3.20 -1.49
C THR A 46 2.22 2.85 -2.32
N GLY A 47 3.28 2.32 -1.70
CA GLY A 47 4.53 1.96 -2.38
C GLY A 47 5.36 3.19 -2.79
N SER A 48 5.11 4.36 -2.19
CA SER A 48 5.71 5.63 -2.62
C SER A 48 7.21 5.79 -2.28
N TYR A 49 7.80 4.87 -1.53
CA TYR A 49 9.17 5.01 -0.99
C TYR A 49 10.31 4.51 -1.89
N GLY A 50 10.04 3.73 -2.93
CA GLY A 50 11.09 3.07 -3.72
C GLY A 50 10.97 3.22 -5.23
N GLY A 51 10.20 4.22 -5.68
CA GLY A 51 10.09 4.60 -7.09
C GLY A 51 9.69 3.45 -8.02
N LEU A 52 10.33 3.39 -9.19
CA LEU A 52 10.01 2.41 -10.24
C LEU A 52 10.24 0.94 -9.79
N GLY A 53 11.21 0.69 -8.91
CA GLY A 53 11.50 -0.66 -8.42
C GLY A 53 10.34 -1.23 -7.59
N MET A 54 9.80 -0.43 -6.67
CA MET A 54 8.63 -0.84 -5.90
C MET A 54 7.40 -0.98 -6.79
N MET A 55 7.20 -0.07 -7.75
CA MET A 55 6.08 -0.21 -8.70
C MET A 55 6.11 -1.56 -9.42
N GLY A 56 7.27 -2.01 -9.92
CA GLY A 56 7.44 -3.32 -10.54
C GLY A 56 7.13 -4.49 -9.58
N PHE A 57 7.59 -4.40 -8.33
CA PHE A 57 7.31 -5.40 -7.30
C PHE A 57 5.80 -5.54 -7.01
N TYR A 58 5.07 -4.43 -6.86
CA TYR A 58 3.62 -4.45 -6.61
C TYR A 58 2.86 -5.07 -7.77
N ILE A 59 3.24 -4.74 -9.02
CA ILE A 59 2.64 -5.35 -10.21
C ILE A 59 2.87 -6.87 -10.20
N ALA A 60 4.10 -7.32 -9.91
CA ALA A 60 4.41 -8.75 -9.84
C ALA A 60 3.58 -9.47 -8.76
N MET A 61 3.47 -8.89 -7.56
CA MET A 61 2.63 -9.42 -6.49
C MET A 61 1.15 -9.46 -6.87
N GLY A 62 0.65 -8.43 -7.55
CA GLY A 62 -0.72 -8.39 -8.08
C GLY A 62 -0.99 -9.51 -9.09
N ILE A 63 -0.06 -9.77 -10.02
CA ILE A 63 -0.16 -10.86 -11.00
C ILE A 63 -0.17 -12.22 -10.31
N VAL A 64 0.72 -12.43 -9.34
CA VAL A 64 0.77 -13.68 -8.56
C VAL A 64 -0.55 -13.91 -7.83
N SER A 65 -1.05 -12.89 -7.12
CA SER A 65 -2.32 -12.96 -6.39
C SER A 65 -3.49 -13.26 -7.33
N ALA A 66 -3.60 -12.53 -8.45
CA ALA A 66 -4.64 -12.74 -9.44
C ALA A 66 -4.60 -14.14 -10.05
N THR A 67 -3.40 -14.63 -10.39
CA THR A 67 -3.21 -15.98 -10.94
C THR A 67 -3.61 -17.05 -9.94
N LEU A 68 -3.28 -16.86 -8.66
CA LEU A 68 -3.66 -17.78 -7.59
C LEU A 68 -5.17 -17.82 -7.40
N SER A 69 -5.84 -16.66 -7.40
CA SER A 69 -7.31 -16.59 -7.34
C SER A 69 -7.96 -17.25 -8.55
N LEU A 70 -7.43 -17.00 -9.76
CA LEU A 70 -7.99 -17.55 -11.01
C LEU A 70 -7.84 -19.08 -11.05
N THR A 71 -6.66 -19.59 -10.72
CA THR A 71 -6.40 -21.04 -10.67
C THR A 71 -7.21 -21.73 -9.58
N GLY A 72 -7.32 -21.13 -8.39
CA GLY A 72 -8.19 -21.62 -7.33
C GLY A 72 -9.66 -21.71 -7.77
N PHE A 73 -10.16 -20.69 -8.47
CA PHE A 73 -11.50 -20.69 -9.04
C PHE A 73 -11.69 -21.79 -10.10
N VAL A 74 -10.72 -21.98 -11.00
CA VAL A 74 -10.76 -23.04 -12.03
C VAL A 74 -10.80 -24.43 -11.39
N ILE A 75 -9.98 -24.68 -10.36
CA ILE A 75 -9.97 -25.95 -9.62
C ILE A 75 -11.32 -26.19 -8.93
N TRP A 76 -11.87 -25.17 -8.27
CA TRP A 76 -13.19 -25.25 -7.65
C TRP A 76 -14.28 -25.57 -8.68
N TRP A 77 -14.27 -24.88 -9.82
CA TRP A 77 -15.24 -25.12 -10.89
C TRP A 77 -15.15 -26.56 -11.45
N GLY A 78 -13.93 -27.02 -11.74
CA GLY A 78 -13.67 -28.37 -12.20
C GLY A 78 -14.15 -29.44 -11.22
N ARG A 79 -13.92 -29.22 -9.92
CA ARG A 79 -14.33 -30.15 -8.86
C ARG A 79 -15.86 -30.24 -8.71
N ASN A 80 -16.57 -29.11 -8.80
CA ASN A 80 -18.02 -29.07 -8.51
C ASN A 80 -18.91 -29.29 -9.74
N TYR A 81 -18.45 -28.95 -10.94
CA TYR A 81 -19.30 -28.95 -12.14
C TYR A 81 -18.77 -29.81 -13.30
N ALA A 82 -17.45 -30.03 -13.41
CA ALA A 82 -16.87 -30.76 -14.55
C ALA A 82 -16.77 -32.28 -14.32
N ASN A 83 -16.80 -32.75 -13.07
CA ASN A 83 -16.74 -34.17 -12.73
C ASN A 83 -18.14 -34.80 -12.57
N LYS A 84 -19.00 -34.72 -13.60
CA LYS A 84 -20.06 -35.73 -13.73
C LYS A 84 -19.44 -36.93 -14.45
N PRO A 85 -19.34 -38.12 -13.82
CA PRO A 85 -18.86 -39.29 -14.54
C PRO A 85 -19.75 -39.49 -15.75
N LYS A 86 -19.17 -39.52 -16.96
CA LYS A 86 -19.87 -40.06 -18.12
C LYS A 86 -20.17 -41.51 -17.78
N ARG A 87 -21.42 -41.79 -17.39
CA ARG A 87 -21.94 -43.14 -17.18
C ARG A 87 -21.61 -43.92 -18.46
N LYS A 88 -20.63 -44.83 -18.41
CA LYS A 88 -20.42 -45.78 -19.50
C LYS A 88 -21.69 -46.60 -19.56
N ALA A 89 -22.47 -46.38 -20.61
CA ALA A 89 -23.57 -47.25 -20.97
C ALA A 89 -22.97 -48.35 -21.84
N VAL A 90 -22.59 -49.47 -21.22
CA VAL A 90 -22.63 -50.84 -21.77
C VAL A 90 -22.67 -51.79 -20.58
#